data_AF-A0A3D4HC28-F1
#
_entry.id   AF-A0A3D4HC28-F1
#
_cell.length_a   1.000
_cell.length_b   1.000
_cell.length_c   1.000
_cell.angle_alpha   90.00
_cell.angle_beta   90.00
_cell.angle_gamma   90.00
#
_symmetry.space_group_name_H-M   'P 1'
#
loop_
_entity.id
_entity.type
_entity.pdbx_description
1 polymer ?
#
loop_
_entity_poly.entity_id
_entity_poly.type
_entity_poly.pdbx_seq_one_letter_code
_entity_poly.pdbx_strand_id
1 'polypeptide(L)'
;MHKKTSKRGFTLVEIMIVVVIIGLLAAMAIPAFQRVRLNSRQSAMDNDARQLASAAQQYMLENSATSADITYNSTSGTIGGDLSVYVKQIGTDYTVTSPITVDGTFQVSHPQAGTQTYNALGQRAN
;
A
#
# COMPACT_ATOMS: atom_id res chain seq x y z
N MET A 1 37.86 -50.94 -19.32
CA MET A 1 37.41 -51.09 -17.91
C MET A 1 36.36 -50.01 -17.62
N HIS A 2 35.08 -50.38 -17.57
CA HIS A 2 33.97 -49.42 -17.39
C HIS A 2 33.65 -49.26 -15.89
N LYS A 3 34.00 -48.11 -15.31
CA LYS A 3 33.71 -47.75 -13.92
C LYS A 3 32.20 -47.48 -13.80
N LYS A 4 31.42 -48.39 -13.21
CA LYS A 4 30.02 -48.11 -12.86
C LYS A 4 30.00 -47.06 -11.76
N THR A 5 29.52 -45.87 -12.07
CA THR A 5 29.26 -44.84 -11.06
C THR A 5 27.99 -45.25 -10.30
N SER A 6 28.12 -45.50 -9.00
CA SER A 6 26.96 -45.74 -8.13
C SER A 6 26.16 -44.44 -8.05
N LYS A 7 24.96 -44.42 -8.64
CA LYS A 7 24.01 -43.33 -8.44
C LYS A 7 23.43 -43.46 -7.02
N ARG A 8 23.88 -42.62 -6.09
CA ARG A 8 23.24 -42.47 -4.78
C ARG A 8 21.92 -41.72 -4.98
N GLY A 9 20.80 -42.35 -4.64
CA GLY A 9 19.50 -41.69 -4.53
C GLY A 9 19.29 -41.10 -3.14
N PHE A 10 18.44 -40.09 -3.03
CA PHE A 10 17.99 -39.54 -1.74
C PHE A 10 17.16 -40.58 -0.97
N THR A 11 17.33 -40.64 0.34
CA THR A 11 16.47 -41.44 1.22
C THR A 11 15.15 -40.72 1.49
N LEU A 12 14.09 -41.48 1.73
CA LEU A 12 12.79 -40.91 2.13
C LEU A 12 12.88 -40.13 3.44
N VAL A 13 13.76 -40.56 4.35
CA VAL A 13 13.95 -39.92 5.66
C VAL A 13 14.59 -38.54 5.51
N GLU A 14 15.56 -38.38 4.60
CA GLU A 14 16.17 -37.08 4.32
C GLU A 14 15.14 -36.08 3.79
N ILE A 15 14.25 -36.51 2.89
CA ILE A 15 13.18 -35.64 2.40
C ILE A 15 12.16 -35.33 3.49
N MET A 16 11.83 -36.28 4.37
CA MET A 16 10.87 -36.09 5.46
C MET A 16 11.30 -35.01 6.46
N ILE A 17 12.56 -35.02 6.89
CA ILE A 17 13.07 -34.03 7.85
C ILE A 17 13.10 -32.64 7.23
N VAL A 18 13.49 -32.55 5.95
CA VAL A 18 13.55 -31.27 5.23
C VAL A 18 12.16 -30.63 5.12
N VAL A 19 11.13 -31.38 4.74
CA VAL A 19 9.77 -30.82 4.65
C VAL A 19 9.21 -30.40 6.00
N VAL A 20 9.58 -31.08 7.09
CA VAL A 20 9.18 -30.69 8.45
C VAL A 20 9.81 -29.36 8.85
N ILE A 21 11.11 -29.19 8.61
CA ILE A 21 11.82 -27.94 8.93
C ILE A 21 11.29 -26.78 8.08
N ILE A 22 11.11 -26.98 6.77
CA ILE A 22 10.54 -25.96 5.88
C ILE A 22 9.11 -25.63 6.31
N GLY A 23 8.30 -26.62 6.68
CA GLY A 23 6.93 -26.44 7.17
C GLY A 23 6.88 -25.57 8.43
N LEU A 24 7.78 -25.81 9.40
CA LEU A 24 7.89 -25.01 10.62
C LEU A 24 8.26 -23.55 10.31
N LEU A 25 9.26 -23.34 9.45
CA LEU A 25 9.69 -22.00 9.06
C LEU A 25 8.58 -21.24 8.31
N ALA A 26 7.90 -21.92 7.37
CA ALA A 26 6.80 -21.34 6.61
C ALA A 26 5.62 -20.94 7.50
N ALA A 27 5.28 -21.75 8.51
CA ALA A 27 4.19 -21.48 9.44
C ALA A 27 4.38 -20.17 10.23
N MET A 28 5.63 -19.84 10.60
CA MET A 28 5.94 -18.55 11.26
C MET A 28 6.11 -17.40 10.27
N ALA A 29 6.72 -17.67 9.10
CA ALA A 29 7.05 -16.63 8.12
C ALA A 29 5.81 -16.04 7.44
N ILE A 30 4.81 -16.86 7.10
CA ILE A 30 3.60 -16.40 6.38
C ILE A 30 2.84 -15.30 7.15
N PRO A 31 2.44 -15.48 8.43
CA PRO A 31 1.70 -14.44 9.15
C PRO A 31 2.56 -13.19 9.40
N ALA A 32 3.86 -13.35 9.62
CA ALA A 32 4.79 -12.22 9.76
C ALA A 32 4.86 -11.39 8.47
N PHE A 33 5.00 -12.06 7.33
CA PHE A 33 5.06 -11.42 6.01
C PHE A 33 3.74 -10.70 5.67
N GLN A 34 2.60 -11.30 6.01
CA GLN A 34 1.29 -10.66 5.85
C GLN A 34 1.20 -9.34 6.62
N ARG A 35 1.64 -9.31 7.89
CA ARG A 35 1.66 -8.09 8.71
C ARG A 35 2.58 -7.02 8.12
N VAL A 36 3.79 -7.40 7.72
CA VAL A 36 4.75 -6.46 7.09
C VAL A 36 4.12 -5.84 5.84
N ARG A 37 3.50 -6.64 4.98
CA ARG A 37 2.87 -6.15 3.75
C ARG A 37 1.68 -5.23 4.02
N LEU A 38 0.88 -5.49 5.06
CA LEU A 38 -0.20 -4.60 5.49
C LEU A 38 0.35 -3.27 6.00
N ASN A 39 1.36 -3.30 6.87
CA ASN A 39 1.99 -2.10 7.40
C ASN A 39 2.62 -1.25 6.29
N SER A 40 3.31 -1.87 5.33
CA SER A 40 3.88 -1.14 4.18
C SER A 40 2.81 -0.42 3.36
N ARG A 41 1.63 -1.02 3.18
CA ARG A 41 0.51 -0.37 2.49
C ARG A 41 -0.07 0.78 3.27
N GLN A 42 -0.24 0.65 4.58
CA GLN A 42 -0.71 1.74 5.43
C GLN A 42 0.29 2.90 5.42
N SER A 43 1.59 2.62 5.49
CA SER A 43 2.62 3.66 5.35
C SER A 43 2.62 4.34 3.99
N ALA A 44 2.35 3.60 2.90
CA ALA A 44 2.17 4.19 1.58
C ALA A 44 0.95 5.11 1.52
N MET A 45 -0.20 4.66 2.05
CA MET A 45 -1.41 5.48 2.15
C MET A 45 -1.17 6.76 2.97
N ASP A 46 -0.43 6.68 4.07
CA ASP A 46 -0.10 7.85 4.89
C ASP A 46 0.77 8.87 4.12
N ASN A 47 1.70 8.39 3.29
CA ASN A 47 2.52 9.27 2.45
C ASN A 47 1.71 9.90 1.32
N ASP A 48 0.83 9.13 0.68
CA ASP A 48 -0.02 9.60 -0.41
C ASP A 48 -1.08 10.58 0.09
N ALA A 49 -1.67 10.34 1.27
CA ALA A 49 -2.56 11.29 1.92
C ALA A 49 -1.87 12.63 2.21
N ARG A 50 -0.61 12.63 2.65
CA ARG A 50 0.18 13.87 2.83
C ARG A 50 0.42 14.61 1.52
N GLN A 51 0.68 13.88 0.44
CA GLN A 51 0.83 14.47 -0.90
C GLN A 51 -0.47 15.12 -1.36
N LEU A 52 -1.61 14.44 -1.19
CA LEU A 52 -2.93 14.98 -1.52
C LEU A 52 -3.29 16.20 -0.68
N ALA A 53 -3.05 16.15 0.63
CA ALA A 53 -3.31 17.27 1.54
C ALA A 53 -2.48 18.50 1.15
N SER A 54 -1.18 18.34 0.91
CA SER A 54 -0.30 19.42 0.47
C SER A 54 -0.76 20.01 -0.88
N ALA A 55 -1.14 19.16 -1.83
CA ALA A 55 -1.66 19.59 -3.13
C ALA A 55 -2.98 20.36 -2.99
N ALA A 56 -3.91 19.89 -2.16
CA ALA A 56 -5.16 20.57 -1.88
C ALA A 56 -4.91 21.94 -1.23
N GLN A 57 -4.01 22.03 -0.24
CA GLN A 57 -3.66 23.29 0.41
C GLN A 57 -3.06 24.30 -0.56
N GLN A 58 -2.19 23.87 -1.47
CA GLN A 58 -1.61 24.73 -2.51
C GLN A 58 -2.70 25.26 -3.45
N TYR A 59 -3.55 24.37 -3.97
CA TYR A 59 -4.68 24.77 -4.82
C TYR A 59 -5.57 25.79 -4.13
N MET A 60 -5.93 25.54 -2.87
CA MET A 60 -6.83 26.37 -2.09
C MET A 60 -6.24 27.74 -1.79
N LEU A 61 -4.93 27.80 -1.51
CA LEU A 61 -4.19 29.05 -1.34
C LEU A 61 -4.14 29.87 -2.63
N GLU A 62 -3.87 29.23 -3.77
CA GLU A 62 -3.74 29.90 -5.06
C GLU A 62 -5.09 30.39 -5.60
N ASN A 63 -6.17 29.64 -5.36
CA ASN A 63 -7.49 29.91 -5.93
C ASN A 63 -8.47 30.55 -4.93
N SER A 64 -8.02 30.86 -3.70
CA SER A 64 -8.89 31.33 -2.61
C SER A 64 -10.11 30.42 -2.38
N ALA A 65 -9.92 29.11 -2.59
CA ALA A 65 -10.96 28.09 -2.46
C ALA A 65 -10.95 27.46 -1.08
N THR A 66 -12.10 26.97 -0.61
CA THR A 66 -12.23 26.26 0.69
C THR A 66 -12.23 24.74 0.55
N SER A 67 -12.22 24.24 -0.69
CA SER A 67 -12.23 22.83 -1.03
C SER A 67 -11.54 22.59 -2.36
N ALA A 68 -11.05 21.37 -2.57
CA ALA A 68 -10.42 20.94 -3.81
C ALA A 68 -10.96 19.57 -4.22
N ASP A 69 -11.47 19.48 -5.44
CA ASP A 69 -12.01 18.24 -5.99
C ASP A 69 -10.92 17.32 -6.55
N ILE A 70 -11.12 16.03 -6.34
CA ILE A 70 -10.20 14.98 -6.78
C ILE A 70 -10.95 14.00 -7.65
N THR A 71 -10.42 13.78 -8.85
CA THR A 71 -10.78 12.61 -9.65
C THR A 71 -9.63 11.62 -9.57
N TYR A 72 -9.85 10.44 -9.00
CA TYR A 72 -8.80 9.43 -8.86
C TYR A 72 -9.09 8.20 -9.71
N ASN A 73 -8.09 7.76 -10.48
CA ASN A 73 -8.16 6.49 -11.21
C ASN A 73 -7.46 5.39 -10.40
N SER A 74 -8.22 4.45 -9.86
CA SER A 74 -7.69 3.36 -9.03
C SER A 74 -6.76 2.40 -9.76
N THR A 75 -6.86 2.27 -11.08
CA THR A 75 -6.04 1.35 -11.87
C THR A 75 -4.67 1.94 -12.19
N SER A 76 -4.63 3.22 -12.57
CA SER A 76 -3.38 3.91 -12.92
C SER A 76 -2.78 4.73 -11.78
N GLY A 77 -3.52 4.94 -10.69
CA GLY A 77 -3.15 5.82 -9.58
C GLY A 77 -3.21 7.31 -9.92
N THR A 78 -3.66 7.68 -11.12
CA THR A 78 -3.56 9.05 -11.63
C THR A 78 -4.59 9.97 -10.96
N ILE A 79 -4.16 11.20 -10.72
CA ILE A 79 -4.98 12.26 -10.10
C ILE A 79 -5.38 13.28 -11.17
N GLY A 80 -6.69 13.51 -11.24
CA GLY A 80 -7.39 14.49 -12.06
C GLY A 80 -8.13 15.51 -11.18
N GLY A 81 -8.83 16.45 -11.80
CA GLY A 81 -9.51 17.55 -11.11
C GLY A 81 -8.54 18.65 -10.69
N ASP A 82 -8.88 19.35 -9.60
CA ASP A 82 -8.16 20.52 -9.10
C ASP A 82 -6.72 20.22 -8.72
N LEU A 83 -6.46 19.00 -8.23
CA LEU A 83 -5.13 18.58 -7.76
C LEU A 83 -4.19 18.13 -8.89
N SER A 84 -4.68 17.97 -10.13
CA SER A 84 -3.91 17.35 -11.23
C SER A 84 -2.64 18.10 -11.62
N VAL A 85 -2.53 19.39 -11.28
CA VAL A 85 -1.33 20.19 -11.52
C VAL A 85 -0.26 19.95 -10.45
N TYR A 86 -0.67 19.69 -9.21
CA TYR A 86 0.21 19.60 -8.04
C TYR A 86 0.62 18.17 -7.70
N VAL A 87 -0.26 17.19 -7.96
CA VAL A 87 0.00 15.76 -7.80
C VAL A 87 -0.48 15.03 -9.05
N LYS A 88 0.42 14.26 -9.67
CA LYS A 88 0.11 13.51 -10.89
C LYS A 88 -0.41 12.11 -10.61
N GLN A 89 0.15 11.46 -9.59
CA GLN A 89 -0.13 10.08 -9.28
C GLN A 89 0.14 9.78 -7.80
N ILE A 90 -0.64 8.87 -7.25
CA ILE A 90 -0.41 8.22 -5.96
C ILE A 90 -0.48 6.70 -6.14
N GLY A 91 -0.39 5.91 -5.07
CA GLY A 91 -0.59 4.46 -5.11
C GLY A 91 -1.89 4.05 -5.80
N THR A 92 -1.92 2.82 -6.31
CA THR A 92 -3.09 2.21 -6.96
C THR A 92 -4.00 1.53 -5.93
N ASP A 93 -5.16 1.07 -6.38
CA ASP A 93 -6.13 0.33 -5.56
C ASP A 93 -6.65 1.13 -4.36
N TYR A 94 -6.72 2.45 -4.50
CA TYR A 94 -7.34 3.31 -3.49
C TYR A 94 -8.78 3.66 -3.83
N THR A 95 -9.47 4.17 -2.82
CA THR A 95 -10.65 5.00 -2.97
C THR A 95 -10.38 6.24 -2.12
N VAL A 96 -10.52 7.42 -2.73
CA VAL A 96 -10.25 8.70 -2.10
C VAL A 96 -11.55 9.48 -2.04
N THR A 97 -11.92 9.97 -0.87
CA THR A 97 -13.11 10.83 -0.72
C THR A 97 -12.81 12.23 -1.26
N SER A 98 -13.71 12.74 -2.11
CA SER A 98 -13.71 14.11 -2.62
C SER A 98 -14.92 14.87 -2.06
N PRO A 99 -14.84 16.19 -1.85
CA PRO A 99 -13.64 17.04 -1.94
C PRO A 99 -12.77 16.96 -0.67
N ILE A 100 -11.49 17.33 -0.80
CA ILE A 100 -10.67 17.70 0.37
C ILE A 100 -11.04 19.14 0.76
N THR A 101 -11.33 19.37 2.04
CA THR A 101 -11.80 20.67 2.56
C THR A 101 -10.81 21.21 3.60
N VAL A 102 -10.71 22.54 3.75
CA VAL A 102 -9.70 23.24 4.58
C VAL A 102 -9.67 22.78 6.05
N ASP A 103 -10.85 22.56 6.63
CA ASP A 103 -11.03 22.14 8.03
C ASP A 103 -11.61 20.72 8.12
N GLY A 104 -11.75 20.06 6.97
CA GLY A 104 -12.39 18.76 6.87
C GLY A 104 -11.42 17.60 7.06
N THR A 105 -12.00 16.40 7.09
CA THR A 105 -11.27 15.15 6.91
C THR A 105 -11.58 14.54 5.56
N PHE A 106 -10.61 13.87 4.96
CA PHE A 106 -10.81 13.02 3.80
C PHE A 106 -10.39 11.59 4.11
N GLN A 107 -10.94 10.62 3.41
CA GLN A 107 -10.59 9.22 3.60
C GLN A 107 -9.83 8.68 2.40
N VAL A 108 -8.81 7.88 2.69
CA VAL A 108 -8.14 7.01 1.70
C VAL A 108 -8.37 5.58 2.14
N SER A 109 -8.83 4.73 1.24
CA SER A 109 -9.15 3.33 1.55
C SER A 109 -8.56 2.39 0.53
N HIS A 110 -7.91 1.32 1.01
CA HIS A 110 -7.31 0.28 0.18
C HIS A 110 -7.95 -1.07 0.56
N PRO A 111 -8.31 -1.94 -0.41
CA PRO A 111 -9.14 -3.13 -0.17
C PRO A 111 -8.55 -4.10 0.85
N GLN A 112 -7.21 -4.14 0.96
CA GLN A 112 -6.52 -5.03 1.90
C GLN A 112 -6.01 -4.32 3.16
N ALA A 113 -5.93 -2.97 3.16
CA ALA A 113 -5.34 -2.22 4.27
C ALA A 113 -6.37 -1.42 5.09
N GLY A 114 -7.62 -1.38 4.62
CA GLY A 114 -8.74 -0.70 5.26
C GLY A 114 -8.86 0.76 4.85
N THR A 115 -9.82 1.44 5.46
CA THR A 115 -10.07 2.87 5.31
C THR A 115 -9.35 3.63 6.42
N GLN A 116 -8.67 4.71 6.06
CA GLN A 116 -8.01 5.63 6.97
C GLN A 116 -8.55 7.03 6.75
N THR A 117 -8.82 7.74 7.84
CA THR A 117 -9.27 9.13 7.83
C THR A 117 -8.08 10.05 8.08
N TYR A 118 -7.96 11.11 7.29
CA TYR A 118 -6.90 12.10 7.38
C TYR A 118 -7.49 13.49 7.53
N ASN A 119 -6.85 14.34 8.34
CA ASN A 119 -7.16 15.77 8.40
C ASN A 119 -6.61 16.52 7.17
N ALA A 120 -6.91 17.81 7.07
CA ALA A 120 -6.40 18.68 5.99
C ALA A 120 -4.86 18.81 5.90
N LEU A 121 -4.11 18.31 6.89
CA LEU A 121 -2.64 18.24 6.89
C LEU A 121 -2.12 16.86 6.44
N GLY A 122 -3.01 15.94 6.07
CA GLY A 122 -2.66 14.56 5.72
C GLY A 122 -2.21 13.72 6.92
N GLN A 123 -2.51 14.15 8.15
CA GLN A 123 -2.27 13.39 9.36
C GLN A 123 -3.49 12.54 9.68
N ARG A 124 -3.27 11.32 10.18
CA ARG A 124 -4.37 10.42 10.56
C ARG A 124 -5.23 11.08 11.64
N ALA A 125 -6.53 11.16 11.37
CA ALA A 125 -7.53 11.54 12.37
C ALA A 125 -7.83 10.30 13.22
N ASN A 126 -7.83 10.47 14.54
CA ASN A 126 -8.24 9.43 15.50
C ASN A 126 -9.75 9.18 15.44
#